data_AF-A0A3C1KZE4-F1
#
_entry.id   AF-A0A3C1KZE4-F1
#
_cell.length_a   1.000
_cell.length_b   1.000
_cell.length_c   1.000
_cell.angle_alpha   90.00
_cell.angle_beta   90.00
_cell.angle_gamma   90.00
#
_symmetry.space_group_name_H-M   'P 1'
#
loop_
_entity.id
_entity.type
_entity.pdbx_description
1 polymer ?
#
loop_
_entity_poly.entity_id
_entity_poly.type
_entity_poly.pdbx_seq_one_letter_code
_entity_poly.pdbx_strand_id
1 'polypeptide(L)'
;MARLAWFRLHSLASLCLVVAMSGCFDDPQDGGTEGLAGVDALADGGDVEGQSCEGDLGCPCKSDEQCKSGYCKDGLCADPCGGPCPEGQVCKNVGEDGDKQFICVEDPSLPNCVTETGGEICDGKDNDCDGQTDELSCDDDNACTLDTCDPSAQESDKCSYETLKDTICSDGDPCTAGDTCKAGQCSAGTPKNCDDDSVCTQDSCDSALGGCINQSIGGSCDDGNPCTVSDACKDGVCAGDGPDCDDDNPCTTDPCSVSAGCSN
;
A
#
# COMPACT_ATOMS: atom_id res chain seq x y z
N MET A 1 58.01 -40.03 -9.82
CA MET A 1 58.21 -41.09 -8.81
C MET A 1 57.12 -40.93 -7.75
N ALA A 2 56.54 -42.06 -7.31
CA ALA A 2 55.45 -42.31 -6.34
C ALA A 2 55.10 -41.21 -5.31
N ARG A 3 53.85 -41.02 -4.85
CA ARG A 3 52.98 -41.91 -4.00
C ARG A 3 51.53 -41.34 -3.99
N LEU A 4 50.46 -42.08 -4.30
CA LEU A 4 49.56 -42.92 -3.45
C LEU A 4 49.06 -42.35 -2.10
N ALA A 5 47.75 -42.06 -1.99
CA ALA A 5 46.76 -42.38 -0.93
C ALA A 5 45.44 -41.61 -1.22
N TRP A 6 44.29 -42.18 -1.61
CA TRP A 6 43.25 -43.02 -0.94
C TRP A 6 42.40 -42.35 0.18
N PHE A 7 41.08 -42.64 0.10
CA PHE A 7 39.94 -42.41 1.04
C PHE A 7 39.14 -41.08 0.89
N ARG A 8 37.78 -41.02 0.85
CA ARG A 8 36.69 -42.02 0.99
C ARG A 8 35.36 -41.43 0.47
N LEU A 9 34.46 -42.30 0.00
CA LEU A 9 33.02 -42.13 -0.25
C LEU A 9 32.26 -41.34 0.83
N HIS A 10 31.27 -40.54 0.42
CA HIS A 10 29.95 -40.48 1.06
C HIS A 10 28.85 -40.37 -0.01
N SER A 11 28.04 -41.42 -0.07
CA SER A 11 26.82 -41.60 -0.86
C SER A 11 25.65 -41.52 0.11
N LEU A 12 24.72 -40.58 -0.08
CA LEU A 12 23.36 -40.63 0.48
C LEU A 12 22.46 -39.68 -0.35
N ALA A 13 21.74 -40.21 -1.32
CA ALA A 13 20.50 -39.63 -1.81
C ALA A 13 19.51 -40.78 -1.98
N SER A 14 18.54 -40.85 -1.08
CA SER A 14 17.52 -41.89 -1.01
C SER A 14 16.15 -41.25 -0.96
N LEU A 15 15.28 -41.76 -1.84
CA LEU A 15 13.82 -41.74 -1.82
C LEU A 15 13.09 -40.38 -1.90
N CYS A 16 12.49 -40.13 -3.06
CA CYS A 16 11.14 -39.61 -3.12
C CYS A 16 10.33 -40.48 -4.10
N LEU A 17 9.37 -41.23 -3.57
CA LEU A 17 8.35 -41.97 -4.30
C LEU A 17 7.02 -41.59 -3.67
N VAL A 18 6.20 -40.79 -4.34
CA VAL A 18 4.73 -40.88 -4.24
C VAL A 18 4.13 -40.63 -5.63
N VAL A 19 3.23 -41.55 -5.95
CA VAL A 19 2.44 -41.73 -7.17
C VAL A 19 1.29 -40.73 -7.22
N ALA A 20 0.97 -40.20 -8.41
CA ALA A 20 -0.41 -39.91 -8.80
C ALA A 20 -0.57 -39.98 -10.32
N MET A 21 -1.44 -40.89 -10.74
CA MET A 21 -1.91 -41.13 -12.11
C MET A 21 -3.00 -40.13 -12.50
N SER A 22 -3.35 -40.15 -13.79
CA SER A 22 -4.55 -39.59 -14.45
C SER A 22 -4.26 -38.22 -15.10
N GLY A 23 -4.44 -37.98 -16.39
CA GLY A 23 -4.97 -38.76 -17.50
C GLY A 23 -5.10 -37.77 -18.67
N CYS A 24 -4.70 -38.18 -19.87
CA CYS A 24 -4.93 -37.42 -21.09
C CYS A 24 -6.44 -37.37 -21.36
N PHE A 25 -6.98 -36.20 -21.72
CA PHE A 25 -8.33 -36.08 -22.24
C PHE A 25 -8.28 -35.44 -23.62
N ASP A 26 -8.75 -36.20 -24.60
CA ASP A 26 -8.98 -35.83 -25.98
C ASP A 26 -10.12 -34.82 -26.13
N ASP A 27 -9.91 -33.79 -26.94
CA ASP A 27 -10.93 -33.15 -27.80
C ASP A 27 -11.15 -34.11 -29.01
N PRO A 28 -12.31 -34.25 -29.73
CA PRO A 28 -13.27 -33.18 -30.04
C PRO A 28 -14.77 -33.61 -30.26
N GLN A 29 -15.62 -32.60 -30.53
CA GLN A 29 -16.87 -32.61 -31.34
C GLN A 29 -18.28 -32.69 -30.69
N ASP A 30 -19.01 -31.58 -30.94
CA ASP A 30 -20.37 -31.46 -31.50
C ASP A 30 -21.59 -31.19 -30.58
N GLY A 31 -22.16 -30.00 -30.77
CA GLY A 31 -23.58 -29.85 -31.14
C GLY A 31 -24.67 -30.00 -30.08
N GLY A 32 -25.15 -28.86 -29.57
CA GLY A 32 -26.59 -28.55 -29.67
C GLY A 32 -27.49 -28.57 -28.43
N THR A 33 -27.90 -27.34 -28.06
CA THR A 33 -29.26 -26.88 -27.72
C THR A 33 -29.81 -26.95 -26.28
N GLU A 34 -30.50 -25.84 -25.97
CA GLU A 34 -31.49 -25.51 -24.94
C GLU A 34 -31.12 -25.53 -23.44
N GLY A 35 -31.06 -24.31 -22.89
CA GLY A 35 -31.60 -24.00 -21.57
C GLY A 35 -30.55 -23.78 -20.49
N LEU A 36 -30.46 -22.54 -19.99
CA LEU A 36 -30.72 -22.20 -18.57
C LEU A 36 -30.48 -20.70 -18.34
N ALA A 37 -31.56 -20.06 -17.87
CA ALA A 37 -31.63 -18.86 -17.04
C ALA A 37 -30.74 -17.65 -17.38
N GLY A 38 -31.40 -16.58 -17.81
CA GLY A 38 -30.80 -15.25 -17.92
C GLY A 38 -30.25 -14.76 -16.59
N VAL A 39 -29.08 -14.12 -16.68
CA VAL A 39 -28.70 -13.03 -15.81
C VAL A 39 -28.52 -11.82 -16.71
N ASP A 40 -29.56 -10.99 -16.78
CA ASP A 40 -29.43 -9.58 -17.11
C ASP A 40 -28.42 -9.00 -16.13
N ALA A 41 -27.18 -8.79 -16.57
CA ALA A 41 -26.23 -7.98 -15.85
C ALA A 41 -26.69 -6.52 -15.99
N LEU A 42 -27.51 -6.14 -15.01
CA LEU A 42 -27.84 -4.80 -14.56
C LEU A 42 -27.08 -3.68 -15.29
N ALA A 43 -27.79 -3.04 -16.22
CA ALA A 43 -27.71 -1.60 -16.34
C ALA A 43 -28.31 -0.98 -15.07
N ASP A 44 -27.52 -0.94 -13.99
CA ASP A 44 -27.83 -0.11 -12.84
C ASP A 44 -27.12 1.22 -13.04
N GLY A 45 -27.92 2.22 -13.43
CA GLY A 45 -27.56 3.61 -13.24
C GLY A 45 -27.56 3.91 -11.74
N GLY A 46 -26.42 3.66 -11.12
CA GLY A 46 -26.08 4.15 -9.80
C GLY A 46 -25.01 5.23 -9.95
N ASP A 47 -25.42 6.49 -9.84
CA ASP A 47 -24.54 7.63 -9.67
C ASP A 47 -23.62 7.39 -8.46
N VAL A 48 -22.37 6.99 -8.71
CA VAL A 48 -21.31 7.09 -7.71
C VAL A 48 -20.86 8.55 -7.71
N GLU A 49 -21.33 9.31 -6.73
CA GLU A 49 -20.87 10.67 -6.48
C GLU A 49 -19.33 10.70 -6.36
N GLY A 50 -18.66 11.24 -7.38
CA GLY A 50 -17.35 11.88 -7.20
C GLY A 50 -16.11 11.30 -7.90
N GLN A 51 -16.20 10.52 -8.98
CA GLN A 51 -14.99 10.14 -9.73
C GLN A 51 -15.10 10.40 -11.23
N SER A 52 -14.42 11.47 -11.64
CA SER A 52 -14.05 11.73 -13.03
C SER A 52 -13.19 10.56 -13.54
N CYS A 53 -13.74 9.71 -14.40
CA CYS A 53 -12.98 8.73 -15.16
C CYS A 53 -12.98 9.09 -16.66
N GLU A 54 -12.86 10.38 -16.95
CA GLU A 54 -12.61 10.86 -18.32
C GLU A 54 -11.09 10.88 -18.56
N GLY A 55 -10.62 9.80 -19.17
CA GLY A 55 -9.29 9.70 -19.78
C GLY A 55 -8.14 9.31 -18.87
N ASP A 56 -8.38 8.84 -17.65
CA ASP A 56 -7.30 8.30 -16.80
C ASP A 56 -7.02 6.81 -17.09
N LEU A 57 -5.89 6.29 -16.60
CA LEU A 57 -5.51 4.87 -16.78
C LEU A 57 -6.60 3.93 -16.24
N GLY A 58 -6.96 2.90 -17.02
CA GLY A 58 -8.02 1.95 -16.70
C GLY A 58 -9.44 2.42 -17.03
N CYS A 59 -9.63 3.62 -17.58
CA CYS A 59 -10.96 4.12 -17.95
C CYS A 59 -11.47 3.51 -19.27
N PRO A 60 -12.77 3.25 -19.44
CA PRO A 60 -13.32 2.79 -20.72
C PRO A 60 -13.07 3.79 -21.85
N CYS A 61 -12.64 3.31 -23.02
CA CYS A 61 -12.39 4.13 -24.20
C CYS A 61 -12.85 3.43 -25.48
N LYS A 62 -13.22 4.24 -26.48
CA LYS A 62 -13.54 3.82 -27.85
C LYS A 62 -12.52 4.32 -28.86
N SER A 63 -11.74 5.35 -28.50
CA SER A 63 -10.65 5.90 -29.29
C SER A 63 -9.60 6.52 -28.38
N ASP A 64 -8.42 6.76 -28.94
CA ASP A 64 -7.26 7.31 -28.20
C ASP A 64 -7.50 8.72 -27.67
N GLU A 65 -8.29 9.54 -28.36
CA GLU A 65 -8.60 10.92 -27.95
C GLU A 65 -9.42 10.98 -26.66
N GLN A 66 -10.00 9.85 -26.24
CA GLN A 66 -10.74 9.72 -24.99
C GLN A 66 -9.82 9.41 -23.81
N CYS A 67 -8.53 9.15 -24.05
CA CYS A 67 -7.52 8.85 -23.05
C CYS A 67 -6.52 10.00 -22.93
N LYS A 68 -6.19 10.42 -21.71
CA LYS A 68 -5.11 11.39 -21.44
C LYS A 68 -3.75 10.85 -21.87
N SER A 69 -3.55 9.52 -21.76
CA SER A 69 -2.37 8.85 -22.31
C SER A 69 -2.34 8.84 -23.84
N GLY A 70 -3.45 9.21 -24.50
CA GLY A 70 -3.61 9.11 -25.96
C GLY A 70 -3.58 7.67 -26.46
N TYR A 71 -3.82 6.67 -25.59
CA TYR A 71 -3.70 5.26 -25.95
C TYR A 71 -4.84 4.41 -25.38
N CYS A 72 -5.71 3.94 -26.27
CA CYS A 72 -6.83 3.06 -25.98
C CYS A 72 -6.49 1.63 -26.42
N LYS A 73 -6.38 0.71 -25.46
CA LYS A 73 -6.06 -0.69 -25.70
C LYS A 73 -7.13 -1.60 -25.09
N ASP A 74 -7.68 -2.49 -25.90
CA ASP A 74 -8.70 -3.46 -25.48
C ASP A 74 -9.93 -2.80 -24.81
N GLY A 75 -10.27 -1.59 -25.23
CA GLY A 75 -11.41 -0.82 -24.72
C GLY A 75 -11.16 -0.08 -23.41
N LEU A 76 -9.91 -0.05 -22.93
CA LEU A 76 -9.49 0.69 -21.74
C LEU A 76 -8.31 1.63 -22.05
N CYS A 77 -8.29 2.80 -21.43
CA CYS A 77 -7.17 3.72 -21.48
C CYS A 77 -5.98 3.05 -20.80
N ALA A 78 -4.92 2.85 -21.56
CA ALA A 78 -3.73 2.17 -21.10
C ALA A 78 -2.53 3.09 -21.19
N ASP A 79 -1.50 2.77 -20.42
CA ASP A 79 -0.19 3.36 -20.64
C ASP A 79 0.38 2.76 -21.93
N PRO A 80 0.76 3.58 -22.93
CA PRO A 80 1.35 3.10 -24.17
C PRO A 80 2.58 2.20 -23.95
N CYS A 81 3.34 2.43 -22.89
CA CYS A 81 4.52 1.64 -22.52
C CYS A 81 4.22 0.51 -21.53
N GLY A 82 2.96 0.33 -21.11
CA GLY A 82 2.55 -0.72 -20.18
C GLY A 82 2.84 -0.41 -18.70
N GLY A 83 3.22 0.83 -18.40
CA GLY A 83 3.50 1.34 -17.05
C GLY A 83 4.47 2.53 -17.10
N PRO A 84 4.78 3.14 -15.95
CA PRO A 84 5.78 4.21 -15.88
C PRO A 84 7.12 3.67 -16.40
N CYS A 85 7.76 4.46 -17.26
CA CYS A 85 9.11 4.14 -17.72
C CYS A 85 10.10 4.16 -16.55
N PRO A 86 11.20 3.40 -16.63
CA PRO A 86 12.32 3.53 -15.71
C PRO A 86 12.86 4.98 -15.68
N GLU A 87 13.51 5.35 -14.58
CA GLU A 87 14.22 6.64 -14.45
C GLU A 87 15.09 6.92 -15.68
N GLY A 88 15.05 8.16 -16.19
CA GLY A 88 15.79 8.57 -17.38
C GLY A 88 15.13 8.28 -18.73
N GLN A 89 13.94 7.67 -18.76
CA GLN A 89 13.29 7.29 -20.02
C GLN A 89 11.90 7.92 -20.18
N VAL A 90 11.56 8.24 -21.42
CA VAL A 90 10.22 8.70 -21.79
C VAL A 90 9.58 7.72 -22.76
N CYS A 91 8.27 7.58 -22.66
CA CYS A 91 7.51 6.73 -23.57
C CYS A 91 7.40 7.40 -24.94
N LYS A 92 8.07 6.87 -25.96
CA LYS A 92 7.96 7.38 -27.35
C LYS A 92 7.40 6.33 -28.28
N ASN A 93 6.60 6.78 -29.25
CA ASN A 93 6.24 5.96 -30.39
C ASN A 93 7.44 5.89 -31.36
N VAL A 94 7.98 4.70 -31.52
CA VAL A 94 9.07 4.38 -32.47
C VAL A 94 8.58 3.68 -33.73
N GLY A 95 7.27 3.49 -33.86
CA GLY A 95 6.67 2.92 -35.06
C GLY A 95 6.83 3.87 -36.26
N GLU A 96 7.20 3.30 -37.40
CA GLU A 96 7.19 4.01 -38.68
C GLU A 96 5.79 3.90 -39.32
N ASP A 97 5.44 4.88 -40.18
CA ASP A 97 4.24 4.81 -41.02
C ASP A 97 2.90 4.53 -40.31
N GLY A 98 2.72 5.10 -39.11
CA GLY A 98 1.45 5.05 -38.37
C GLY A 98 1.28 3.81 -37.49
N ASP A 99 2.29 2.93 -37.42
CA ASP A 99 2.34 1.87 -36.43
C ASP A 99 2.52 2.46 -35.02
N LYS A 100 1.78 1.92 -34.05
CA LYS A 100 1.85 2.32 -32.64
C LYS A 100 2.76 1.37 -31.89
N GLN A 101 4.07 1.62 -31.96
CA GLN A 101 5.07 0.87 -31.21
C GLN A 101 5.68 1.80 -30.16
N PHE A 102 5.14 1.76 -28.95
CA PHE A 102 5.64 2.57 -27.85
C PHE A 102 6.68 1.80 -27.05
N ILE A 103 7.85 2.41 -26.87
CA ILE A 103 8.90 1.89 -25.98
C ILE A 103 9.42 3.04 -25.14
N CYS A 104 9.92 2.71 -23.94
CA CYS A 104 10.69 3.64 -23.16
C CYS A 104 12.03 3.85 -23.86
N VAL A 105 12.31 5.09 -24.25
CA VAL A 105 13.60 5.48 -24.82
C VAL A 105 14.23 6.54 -23.94
N GLU A 106 15.54 6.51 -23.87
CA GLU A 106 16.32 7.63 -23.36
C GLU A 106 16.01 8.86 -24.22
N ASP A 107 15.61 9.96 -23.58
CA ASP A 107 15.31 11.21 -24.27
C ASP A 107 16.39 12.27 -24.03
N PRO A 108 17.38 12.40 -24.93
CA PRO A 108 18.37 13.47 -24.87
C PRO A 108 17.78 14.88 -25.13
N SER A 109 16.45 15.00 -25.32
CA SER A 109 15.75 16.28 -25.46
C SER A 109 15.11 16.81 -24.16
N LEU A 110 15.24 16.11 -23.03
CA LEU A 110 15.12 16.76 -21.73
C LEU A 110 16.29 17.76 -21.61
N PRO A 111 16.04 19.06 -21.43
CA PRO A 111 17.10 20.05 -21.39
C PRO A 111 18.07 19.72 -20.24
N ASN A 112 19.34 19.49 -20.59
CA ASN A 112 20.46 19.22 -19.68
C ASN A 112 20.61 17.80 -19.10
N CYS A 113 19.93 16.78 -19.64
CA CYS A 113 20.17 15.38 -19.22
C CYS A 113 21.60 14.91 -19.56
N VAL A 114 22.35 14.42 -18.56
CA VAL A 114 23.69 13.84 -18.69
C VAL A 114 23.79 12.57 -17.87
N THR A 115 23.67 11.41 -18.54
CA THR A 115 23.74 10.07 -17.93
C THR A 115 25.15 9.76 -17.43
N GLU A 116 25.55 10.32 -16.29
CA GLU A 116 26.68 9.84 -15.53
C GLU A 116 26.16 8.68 -14.66
N THR A 117 26.92 7.59 -14.56
CA THR A 117 26.51 6.46 -13.70
C THR A 117 26.73 6.84 -12.23
N GLY A 118 25.78 7.58 -11.65
CA GLY A 118 25.78 8.12 -10.29
C GLY A 118 24.57 9.05 -10.12
N GLY A 119 24.07 9.23 -8.88
CA GLY A 119 22.96 10.16 -8.62
C GLY A 119 23.35 11.63 -8.84
N GLU A 120 22.39 12.54 -8.66
CA GLU A 120 22.54 13.98 -8.89
C GLU A 120 23.82 14.59 -8.29
N ILE A 121 24.53 15.39 -9.09
CA ILE A 121 25.67 16.20 -8.66
C ILE A 121 25.39 17.67 -8.94
N CYS A 122 25.73 18.57 -8.01
CA CYS A 122 25.46 20.01 -8.13
C CYS A 122 26.29 20.67 -9.25
N ASP A 123 25.84 20.51 -10.50
CA ASP A 123 26.50 20.95 -11.72
C ASP A 123 25.54 21.63 -12.72
N GLY A 124 24.26 21.75 -12.35
CA GLY A 124 23.22 22.40 -13.16
C GLY A 124 22.72 21.51 -14.30
N LYS A 125 22.92 20.19 -14.18
CA LYS A 125 22.45 19.18 -15.13
C LYS A 125 21.65 18.12 -14.39
N ASP A 126 20.77 17.49 -15.14
CA ASP A 126 19.93 16.38 -14.70
C ASP A 126 20.74 15.09 -14.94
N ASN A 127 21.36 14.53 -13.90
CA ASN A 127 22.36 13.46 -14.06
C ASN A 127 21.74 12.07 -14.14
N ASP A 128 20.59 11.87 -13.50
CA ASP A 128 19.81 10.64 -13.55
C ASP A 128 18.62 10.69 -14.54
N CYS A 129 18.35 11.87 -15.10
CA CYS A 129 17.37 12.11 -16.15
C CYS A 129 15.92 11.87 -15.69
N ASP A 130 15.61 12.06 -14.40
CA ASP A 130 14.25 11.96 -13.85
C ASP A 130 13.38 13.21 -14.16
N GLY A 131 13.98 14.27 -14.71
CA GLY A 131 13.33 15.52 -15.08
C GLY A 131 13.38 16.61 -14.00
N GLN A 132 14.04 16.35 -12.88
CA GLN A 132 14.46 17.32 -11.89
C GLN A 132 15.95 17.67 -12.15
N THR A 133 16.53 18.57 -11.37
CA THR A 133 17.92 19.00 -11.60
C THR A 133 18.52 19.31 -10.25
N ASP A 134 19.60 18.61 -9.91
CA ASP A 134 20.36 18.80 -8.68
C ASP A 134 19.55 18.56 -7.37
N GLU A 135 18.35 17.97 -7.41
CA GLU A 135 17.37 17.94 -6.30
C GLU A 135 17.78 17.05 -5.12
N LEU A 136 18.73 16.13 -5.32
CA LEU A 136 19.36 15.34 -4.25
C LEU A 136 20.84 15.66 -4.06
N SER A 137 21.38 16.62 -4.82
CA SER A 137 22.82 16.91 -4.85
C SER A 137 23.36 17.51 -3.55
N CYS A 138 22.48 18.16 -2.80
CA CYS A 138 22.79 18.88 -1.57
C CYS A 138 21.90 18.43 -0.40
N ASP A 139 21.27 17.26 -0.46
CA ASP A 139 20.45 16.76 0.64
C ASP A 139 21.33 16.46 1.88
N ASP A 140 21.07 17.13 3.01
CA ASP A 140 21.76 16.88 4.29
C ASP A 140 20.97 15.94 5.22
N ASP A 141 19.94 15.28 4.71
CA ASP A 141 18.98 14.44 5.43
C ASP A 141 18.20 15.19 6.52
N ASN A 142 18.19 16.54 6.51
CA ASN A 142 17.47 17.35 7.47
C ASN A 142 16.23 17.99 6.83
N ALA A 143 15.06 17.41 7.09
CA ALA A 143 13.77 17.95 6.65
C ALA A 143 13.46 19.39 7.15
N CYS A 144 14.27 19.94 8.05
CA CYS A 144 14.16 21.30 8.56
C CYS A 144 15.18 22.28 7.97
N THR A 145 15.86 21.91 6.90
CA THR A 145 16.61 22.81 6.04
C THR A 145 16.00 22.84 4.65
N LEU A 146 16.10 23.99 4.00
CA LEU A 146 15.91 24.11 2.57
C LEU A 146 17.28 24.04 1.93
N ASP A 147 17.49 22.98 1.17
CA ASP A 147 18.77 22.67 0.58
C ASP A 147 18.80 23.26 -0.82
N THR A 148 19.83 24.05 -1.11
CA THR A 148 19.96 24.77 -2.37
C THR A 148 21.34 24.52 -2.95
N CYS A 149 21.34 23.99 -4.17
CA CYS A 149 22.52 23.89 -5.03
C CYS A 149 22.70 25.19 -5.84
N ASP A 150 23.88 25.79 -5.74
CA ASP A 150 24.38 26.83 -6.64
C ASP A 150 25.57 26.27 -7.46
N PRO A 151 25.34 25.81 -8.70
CA PRO A 151 26.41 25.23 -9.52
C PRO A 151 27.44 26.27 -9.99
N SER A 152 27.15 27.57 -9.80
CA SER A 152 28.06 28.67 -10.13
C SER A 152 28.98 29.07 -8.97
N ALA A 153 28.72 28.55 -7.77
CA ALA A 153 29.57 28.76 -6.60
C ALA A 153 30.90 27.99 -6.72
N GLN A 154 31.86 28.34 -5.85
CA GLN A 154 33.09 27.57 -5.73
C GLN A 154 32.78 26.17 -5.17
N GLU A 155 33.55 25.15 -5.57
CA GLU A 155 33.30 23.74 -5.21
C GLU A 155 33.05 23.50 -3.71
N SER A 156 33.58 24.33 -2.81
CA SER A 156 33.36 24.23 -1.36
C SER A 156 32.05 24.83 -0.84
N ASP A 157 31.37 25.65 -1.63
CA ASP A 157 30.20 26.47 -1.24
C ASP A 157 29.01 26.26 -2.19
N LYS A 158 29.01 25.14 -2.94
CA LYS A 158 27.94 24.77 -3.88
C LYS A 158 26.62 24.46 -3.19
N CYS A 159 26.65 23.94 -1.97
CA CYS A 159 25.46 23.64 -1.20
C CYS A 159 25.24 24.67 -0.10
N SER A 160 23.99 25.09 0.06
CA SER A 160 23.56 25.97 1.15
C SER A 160 22.28 25.41 1.79
N TYR A 161 22.17 25.58 3.10
CA TYR A 161 21.11 24.99 3.93
C TYR A 161 20.43 26.11 4.73
N GLU A 162 19.23 26.53 4.32
CA GLU A 162 18.48 27.55 5.04
C GLU A 162 17.58 26.91 6.10
N THR A 163 17.72 27.31 7.37
CA THR A 163 16.90 26.76 8.44
C THR A 163 15.43 27.13 8.28
N LEU A 164 14.58 26.12 8.25
CA LEU A 164 13.13 26.29 8.21
C LEU A 164 12.54 26.45 9.62
N LYS A 165 11.36 27.06 9.67
CA LYS A 165 10.57 27.27 10.88
C LYS A 165 9.10 27.15 10.57
N ASP A 166 8.36 26.50 11.48
CA ASP A 166 6.91 26.32 11.40
C ASP A 166 6.46 25.54 10.14
N THR A 167 7.40 24.84 9.50
CA THR A 167 7.16 23.86 8.43
C THR A 167 6.97 22.47 9.02
N ILE A 168 6.19 21.64 8.33
CA ILE A 168 5.96 20.24 8.72
C ILE A 168 7.27 19.46 8.54
N CYS A 169 7.58 18.61 9.51
CA CYS A 169 8.66 17.63 9.43
C CYS A 169 8.22 16.34 10.10
N SER A 170 9.11 15.35 10.17
CA SER A 170 8.94 14.13 10.97
C SER A 170 10.11 14.04 11.94
N ASP A 171 9.83 13.92 13.24
CA ASP A 171 10.88 13.70 14.24
C ASP A 171 11.29 12.21 14.34
N GLY A 172 10.65 11.35 13.55
CA GLY A 172 10.87 9.92 13.51
C GLY A 172 10.18 9.13 14.62
N ASP A 173 9.46 9.79 15.54
CA ASP A 173 8.69 9.14 16.59
C ASP A 173 7.26 8.85 16.09
N PRO A 174 6.84 7.58 15.96
CA PRO A 174 5.46 7.26 15.55
C PRO A 174 4.41 7.65 16.60
N CYS A 175 4.83 8.07 17.80
CA CYS A 175 4.00 8.52 18.91
C CYS A 175 3.79 10.03 19.00
N THR A 176 4.34 10.78 18.05
CA THR A 176 4.08 12.20 17.88
C THR A 176 3.32 12.41 16.57
N ALA A 177 2.63 13.54 16.48
CA ALA A 177 1.94 13.95 15.26
C ALA A 177 2.00 15.47 15.13
N GLY A 178 2.12 15.93 13.88
CA GLY A 178 2.23 17.36 13.58
C GLY A 178 3.56 17.94 14.03
N ASP A 179 4.66 17.22 13.80
CA ASP A 179 6.00 17.72 14.12
C ASP A 179 6.33 18.93 13.24
N THR A 180 7.08 19.84 13.83
CA THR A 180 7.39 21.13 13.18
C THR A 180 8.83 21.53 13.36
N CYS A 181 9.36 22.18 12.33
CA CYS A 181 10.71 22.71 12.37
C CYS A 181 10.80 23.89 13.33
N LYS A 182 11.76 23.82 14.25
CA LYS A 182 12.11 24.91 15.17
C LYS A 182 13.61 25.13 15.11
N ALA A 183 13.99 26.27 14.54
CA ALA A 183 15.40 26.68 14.38
C ALA A 183 16.25 25.61 13.66
N GLY A 184 15.75 25.06 12.55
CA GLY A 184 16.47 24.08 11.74
C GLY A 184 16.49 22.65 12.29
N GLN A 185 15.70 22.35 13.34
CA GLN A 185 15.57 21.01 13.90
C GLN A 185 14.10 20.61 13.97
N CYS A 186 13.81 19.35 13.62
CA CYS A 186 12.46 18.84 13.78
C CYS A 186 12.14 18.67 15.27
N SER A 187 11.04 19.26 15.71
CA SER A 187 10.56 19.16 17.08
C SER A 187 9.25 18.40 17.12
N ALA A 188 9.20 17.42 18.03
CA ALA A 188 8.00 16.68 18.39
C ALA A 188 6.77 17.58 18.50
N GLY A 189 5.72 17.17 17.81
CA GLY A 189 4.40 17.77 17.85
C GLY A 189 3.61 17.31 19.07
N THR A 190 2.32 17.08 18.88
CA THR A 190 1.44 16.59 19.94
C THR A 190 1.59 15.09 20.12
N PRO A 191 1.60 14.57 21.36
CA PRO A 191 1.51 13.13 21.60
C PRO A 191 0.28 12.54 20.92
N LYS A 192 0.47 11.39 20.27
CA LYS A 192 -0.60 10.65 19.61
C LYS A 192 -1.60 10.15 20.64
N ASN A 193 -2.89 10.35 20.35
CA ASN A 193 -3.95 9.74 21.15
C ASN A 193 -4.13 8.28 20.69
N CYS A 194 -3.97 7.34 21.63
CA CYS A 194 -4.10 5.91 21.38
C CYS A 194 -5.36 5.31 22.01
N ASP A 195 -6.21 6.15 22.59
CA ASP A 195 -7.49 5.75 23.18
C ASP A 195 -8.36 5.03 22.12
N ASP A 196 -8.70 3.77 22.38
CA ASP A 196 -9.55 2.95 21.52
C ASP A 196 -11.01 2.88 22.03
N ASP A 197 -11.36 3.72 23.01
CA ASP A 197 -12.64 3.81 23.68
C ASP A 197 -13.02 2.52 24.46
N SER A 198 -12.12 1.54 24.60
CA SER A 198 -12.39 0.32 25.38
C SER A 198 -11.98 0.46 26.84
N VAL A 199 -12.93 0.23 27.75
CA VAL A 199 -12.65 0.14 29.20
C VAL A 199 -11.81 -1.08 29.56
N CYS A 200 -11.62 -2.01 28.62
CA CYS A 200 -10.95 -3.28 28.79
C CYS A 200 -9.54 -3.32 28.19
N THR A 201 -9.04 -2.17 27.78
CA THR A 201 -7.68 -1.96 27.29
C THR A 201 -6.97 -0.93 28.17
N GLN A 202 -5.64 -1.05 28.22
CA GLN A 202 -4.76 0.00 28.68
C GLN A 202 -4.03 0.54 27.47
N ASP A 203 -4.35 1.78 27.12
CA ASP A 203 -3.83 2.43 25.93
C ASP A 203 -2.55 3.18 26.23
N SER A 204 -1.57 2.98 25.36
CA SER A 204 -0.34 3.74 25.38
C SER A 204 0.25 3.81 23.99
N CYS A 205 1.20 4.71 23.80
CA CYS A 205 2.00 4.74 22.59
C CYS A 205 3.40 4.24 22.91
N ASP A 206 3.86 3.26 22.13
CA ASP A 206 5.19 2.68 22.24
C ASP A 206 5.95 2.90 20.91
N SER A 207 6.90 3.83 20.95
CA SER A 207 7.73 4.18 19.81
C SER A 207 8.57 3.01 19.31
N ALA A 208 8.95 2.06 20.19
CA ALA A 208 9.71 0.88 19.80
C ALA A 208 8.85 -0.17 19.08
N LEU A 209 7.54 -0.19 19.35
CA LEU A 209 6.58 -1.06 18.66
C LEU A 209 5.93 -0.40 17.44
N GLY A 210 6.28 0.85 17.14
CA GLY A 210 5.82 1.54 15.94
C GLY A 210 4.49 2.30 16.10
N GLY A 211 4.04 2.57 17.33
CA GLY A 211 2.86 3.41 17.57
C GLY A 211 1.96 2.93 18.71
N CYS A 212 0.66 3.08 18.52
CA CYS A 212 -0.33 2.80 19.54
C CYS A 212 -0.41 1.31 19.89
N ILE A 213 -0.50 1.04 21.19
CA ILE A 213 -0.73 -0.28 21.77
C ILE A 213 -1.94 -0.22 22.70
N ASN A 214 -2.87 -1.16 22.51
CA ASN A 214 -4.06 -1.30 23.34
C ASN A 214 -3.94 -2.65 24.08
N GLN A 215 -3.33 -2.64 25.26
CA GLN A 215 -3.06 -3.87 25.99
C GLN A 215 -4.32 -4.33 26.74
N SER A 216 -4.83 -5.52 26.44
CA SER A 216 -5.97 -6.07 27.17
C SER A 216 -5.68 -6.16 28.67
N ILE A 217 -6.61 -5.64 29.46
CA ILE A 217 -6.63 -5.78 30.91
C ILE A 217 -7.78 -6.70 31.33
N GLY A 218 -7.65 -7.28 32.52
CA GLY A 218 -8.74 -7.98 33.19
C GLY A 218 -9.46 -7.08 34.18
N GLY A 219 -10.68 -7.44 34.55
CA GLY A 219 -11.47 -6.68 35.53
C GLY A 219 -12.96 -6.79 35.25
N SER A 220 -13.76 -6.27 36.17
CA SER A 220 -15.19 -6.06 35.93
C SER A 220 -15.39 -4.88 34.97
N CYS A 221 -16.36 -5.00 34.09
CA CYS A 221 -16.80 -3.93 33.20
C CYS A 221 -18.33 -3.99 33.07
N ASP A 222 -18.92 -3.17 32.21
CA ASP A 222 -20.34 -3.20 31.86
C ASP A 222 -20.43 -3.07 30.34
N ASP A 223 -20.94 -4.08 29.66
CA ASP A 223 -21.05 -4.10 28.19
C ASP A 223 -22.34 -3.41 27.70
N GLY A 224 -23.16 -2.91 28.62
CA GLY A 224 -24.42 -2.23 28.36
C GLY A 224 -25.52 -3.13 27.80
N ASN A 225 -25.30 -4.44 27.71
CA ASN A 225 -26.27 -5.40 27.21
C ASN A 225 -27.11 -5.95 28.38
N PRO A 226 -28.43 -5.72 28.42
CA PRO A 226 -29.29 -6.29 29.45
C PRO A 226 -29.35 -7.83 29.43
N CYS A 227 -28.84 -8.45 28.37
CA CYS A 227 -28.76 -9.90 28.17
C CYS A 227 -27.40 -10.49 28.47
N THR A 228 -26.61 -9.83 29.30
CA THR A 228 -25.38 -10.35 29.86
C THR A 228 -25.37 -10.13 31.36
N VAL A 229 -24.71 -11.04 32.07
CA VAL A 229 -24.46 -10.94 33.50
C VAL A 229 -23.00 -11.25 33.78
N SER A 230 -22.48 -10.71 34.88
CA SER A 230 -21.10 -10.92 35.31
C SER A 230 -20.05 -10.45 34.28
N ASP A 231 -20.32 -9.29 33.67
CA ASP A 231 -19.46 -8.68 32.66
C ASP A 231 -18.03 -8.49 33.15
N ALA A 232 -17.11 -8.95 32.32
CA ALA A 232 -15.70 -8.85 32.59
C ALA A 232 -14.92 -8.61 31.30
N CYS A 233 -13.77 -7.96 31.46
CA CYS A 233 -12.84 -7.78 30.36
C CYS A 233 -12.22 -9.12 29.98
N LYS A 234 -12.45 -9.53 28.73
CA LYS A 234 -11.89 -10.72 28.09
C LYS A 234 -11.35 -10.31 26.73
N ASP A 235 -10.05 -10.50 26.53
CA ASP A 235 -9.36 -10.21 25.26
C ASP A 235 -9.61 -8.78 24.72
N GLY A 236 -9.63 -7.79 25.62
CA GLY A 236 -9.79 -6.37 25.29
C GLY A 236 -11.24 -5.93 25.09
N VAL A 237 -12.19 -6.84 25.23
CA VAL A 237 -13.63 -6.59 25.07
C VAL A 237 -14.36 -6.81 26.39
N CYS A 238 -15.32 -5.93 26.68
CA CYS A 238 -16.23 -6.16 27.78
C CYS A 238 -17.34 -7.13 27.34
N ALA A 239 -17.47 -8.26 28.04
CA ALA A 239 -18.53 -9.23 27.76
C ALA A 239 -18.92 -10.02 29.02
N GLY A 240 -20.22 -10.29 29.17
CA GLY A 240 -20.75 -11.21 30.19
C GLY A 240 -21.25 -12.54 29.63
N ASP A 241 -21.75 -13.38 30.53
CA ASP A 241 -22.45 -14.62 30.20
C ASP A 241 -23.95 -14.36 30.02
N GLY A 242 -24.64 -15.17 29.21
CA GLY A 242 -26.09 -15.02 29.03
C GLY A 242 -26.85 -15.27 30.35
N PRO A 243 -27.87 -14.45 30.69
CA PRO A 243 -28.69 -14.67 31.86
C PRO A 243 -29.54 -15.93 31.68
N ASP A 244 -29.87 -16.55 32.81
CA ASP A 244 -30.91 -17.57 32.86
C ASP A 244 -32.28 -16.87 32.87
N CYS A 245 -33.02 -16.99 31.76
CA CYS A 245 -34.36 -16.40 31.62
C CYS A 245 -35.48 -17.39 31.93
N ASP A 246 -35.18 -18.68 32.17
CA ASP A 246 -36.16 -19.73 32.40
C ASP A 246 -37.03 -19.41 33.62
N ASP A 247 -38.35 -19.39 33.46
CA ASP A 247 -39.32 -19.17 34.55
C ASP A 247 -40.03 -20.43 35.02
N ASP A 248 -39.51 -21.61 34.65
CA ASP A 248 -40.08 -22.93 34.94
C ASP A 248 -41.51 -23.12 34.37
N ASN A 249 -41.99 -22.26 33.47
CA ASN A 249 -43.31 -22.38 32.87
C ASN A 249 -43.24 -22.93 31.43
N PRO A 250 -43.72 -24.17 31.18
CA PRO A 250 -43.61 -24.79 29.85
C PRO A 250 -44.49 -24.15 28.77
N CYS A 251 -45.28 -23.12 29.11
CA CYS A 251 -46.14 -22.40 28.17
C CYS A 251 -45.55 -21.06 27.69
N THR A 252 -44.44 -20.61 28.27
CA THR A 252 -43.70 -19.41 27.87
C THR A 252 -42.48 -19.77 27.03
N THR A 253 -42.03 -18.81 26.25
CA THR A 253 -40.68 -18.82 25.70
C THR A 253 -39.88 -17.83 26.51
N ASP A 254 -38.62 -18.11 26.79
CA ASP A 254 -37.79 -17.27 27.66
C ASP A 254 -36.69 -16.54 26.87
N PRO A 255 -37.02 -15.70 25.87
CA PRO A 255 -36.02 -14.95 25.13
C PRO A 255 -35.42 -13.85 26.02
N CYS A 256 -34.15 -13.57 25.77
CA CYS A 256 -33.55 -12.33 26.21
C CYS A 256 -33.51 -11.32 25.06
N SER A 257 -34.04 -10.12 25.30
CA SER A 257 -34.00 -8.99 24.36
C SER A 257 -32.95 -7.97 24.79
N VAL A 258 -32.07 -7.58 23.87
CA VAL A 258 -31.04 -6.54 24.09
C VAL A 258 -31.59 -5.16 24.47
N SER A 259 -32.91 -4.97 24.39
CA SER A 259 -33.59 -3.73 24.80
C SER A 259 -34.40 -3.83 26.09
N ALA A 260 -34.74 -5.04 26.53
CA ALA A 260 -35.67 -5.26 27.64
C ALA A 260 -35.19 -6.30 28.68
N GLY A 261 -34.09 -7.01 28.42
CA GLY A 261 -33.65 -8.16 29.22
C GLY A 261 -34.52 -9.39 28.98
N CYS A 262 -34.52 -10.30 29.96
CA CYS A 262 -35.42 -11.47 29.95
C CYS A 262 -36.89 -11.06 29.97
N SER A 263 -37.71 -11.66 29.11
CA SER A 263 -39.15 -11.41 29.02
C SER A 263 -39.90 -12.67 28.60
N ASN A 264 -41.03 -12.98 29.26
CA ASN A 264 -41.80 -14.22 29.07
C ASN A 264 -43.26 -13.97 28.67
#